data_AF-A0A914YGV1-F1
#
_entry.id   AF-A0A914YGV1-F1
#
_cell.length_a   1.000
_cell.length_b   1.000
_cell.length_c   1.000
_cell.angle_alpha   90.00
_cell.angle_beta   90.00
_cell.angle_gamma   90.00
#
_symmetry.space_group_name_H-M   'P 1'
#
loop_
_entity.id
_entity.type
_entity.pdbx_description
1 polymer ?
#
loop_
_entity_poly.entity_id
_entity_poly.type
_entity_poly.pdbx_seq_one_letter_code
_entity_poly.pdbx_strand_id
1 'polypeptide(L)'
;MKFYIFDDSVIISGANLSDQYFLNRQDRYVLIENNPKLVDFLENVFNTIAASSFQLKENGDLDLSDNCIHPFEGNKAAFCEHVSTQVRSILSTLHTESSDSMISPSSTPASDTRIYPFLQFPPFKINDEVEILMKLFSHSDNDIDVTVATGYFNLYDDYLDAILKKSNYPLTFLTAAPDANGFYNGQGLSGYVPSLYVNTSKFCFDQAKIHQKQIKILEYSRPNWTFHGKGIWIDDEKNGLTATMIGSSNFGYRSVSRDLEAQIMLVTSNEKLRSRLKEVKRKP
;
A
#
# COMPACT_ATOMS: atom_id res chain seq x y z
N MET A 1 -1.10 9.24 2.42
CA MET A 1 -2.35 8.65 1.91
C MET A 1 -2.69 9.22 0.54
N LYS A 2 -3.26 8.40 -0.35
CA LYS A 2 -3.62 8.81 -1.72
C LYS A 2 -4.93 8.16 -2.12
N PHE A 3 -6.01 8.88 -1.89
CA PHE A 3 -7.36 8.51 -2.29
C PHE A 3 -8.15 9.75 -2.67
N TYR A 4 -9.16 9.57 -3.52
CA TYR A 4 -10.00 10.64 -4.02
C TYR A 4 -11.46 10.22 -3.86
N ILE A 5 -12.20 10.95 -3.02
CA ILE A 5 -13.59 10.65 -2.67
C ILE A 5 -14.52 11.52 -3.52
N PHE A 6 -15.56 10.91 -4.07
CA PHE A 6 -16.64 11.54 -4.85
C PHE A 6 -17.95 10.90 -4.44
N ASP A 7 -18.76 11.60 -3.64
CA ASP A 7 -19.96 11.04 -3.01
C ASP A 7 -19.63 9.70 -2.33
N ASP A 8 -20.37 8.63 -2.63
CA ASP A 8 -20.14 7.27 -2.10
C ASP A 8 -19.07 6.48 -2.87
N SER A 9 -18.27 7.13 -3.72
CA SER A 9 -17.24 6.48 -4.54
C SER A 9 -15.83 6.95 -4.17
N VAL A 10 -14.86 6.04 -4.28
CA VAL A 10 -13.46 6.36 -4.00
C VAL A 10 -12.52 5.77 -5.05
N ILE A 11 -11.54 6.58 -5.47
CA ILE A 11 -10.38 6.12 -6.24
C ILE A 11 -9.22 5.93 -5.27
N ILE A 12 -8.67 4.72 -5.19
CA ILE A 12 -7.42 4.43 -4.47
C ILE A 12 -6.29 4.32 -5.49
N SER A 13 -5.19 5.06 -5.28
CA SER A 13 -4.05 5.06 -6.21
C SER A 13 -2.72 5.35 -5.51
N GLY A 14 -1.61 4.95 -6.13
CA GLY A 14 -0.27 5.42 -5.78
C GLY A 14 0.10 6.77 -6.41
N ALA A 15 -0.72 7.28 -7.33
CA ALA A 15 -0.44 8.47 -8.14
C ALA A 15 -0.72 9.78 -7.40
N ASN A 16 0.04 10.82 -7.73
CA ASN A 16 -0.33 12.19 -7.38
C ASN A 16 -1.10 12.84 -8.53
N LEU A 17 -1.80 13.94 -8.25
CA LEU A 17 -2.41 14.78 -9.29
C LEU A 17 -1.35 15.70 -9.91
N SER A 18 -0.48 15.16 -10.76
CA SER A 18 0.51 15.93 -11.50
C SER A 18 0.63 15.47 -12.95
N ASP A 19 1.10 16.37 -13.82
CA ASP A 19 1.21 16.14 -15.28
C ASP A 19 1.85 14.80 -15.64
N GLN A 20 2.92 14.42 -14.94
CA GLN A 20 3.61 13.16 -15.20
C GLN A 20 2.69 11.94 -15.03
N TYR A 21 1.86 11.90 -13.98
CA TYR A 21 0.93 10.78 -13.75
C TYR A 21 -0.21 10.74 -14.77
N PHE A 22 -0.57 11.88 -15.36
CA PHE A 22 -1.57 11.93 -16.43
C PHE A 22 -1.01 11.60 -17.81
N LEU A 23 0.31 11.72 -18.00
CA LEU A 23 0.95 11.58 -19.31
C LEU A 23 1.75 10.29 -19.48
N ASN A 24 2.72 10.03 -18.60
CA ASN A 24 3.76 9.03 -18.85
C ASN A 24 4.42 8.44 -17.60
N ARG A 25 3.78 8.52 -16.43
CA ARG A 25 4.21 7.85 -15.21
C ARG A 25 3.18 6.80 -14.83
N GLN A 26 3.56 5.54 -15.08
CA GLN A 26 2.70 4.39 -14.86
C GLN A 26 2.46 4.18 -13.37
N ASP A 27 1.20 4.16 -12.96
CA ASP A 27 0.75 3.84 -11.60
C ASP A 27 -0.58 3.07 -11.68
N ARG A 28 -1.07 2.57 -10.54
CA ARG A 28 -2.31 1.82 -10.44
C ARG A 28 -3.41 2.66 -9.86
N TYR A 29 -4.63 2.42 -10.33
CA TYR A 29 -5.84 3.05 -9.84
C TYR A 29 -6.96 2.03 -9.77
N VAL A 30 -7.72 2.06 -8.69
CA VAL A 30 -8.94 1.27 -8.52
C VAL A 30 -10.05 2.21 -8.08
N LEU A 31 -11.12 2.22 -8.87
CA LEU A 31 -12.38 2.89 -8.54
C LEU A 31 -13.27 1.89 -7.81
N ILE A 32 -13.76 2.28 -6.64
CA ILE A 32 -14.77 1.56 -5.86
C ILE A 32 -15.98 2.49 -5.80
N GLU A 33 -17.07 2.07 -6.45
CA GLU A 33 -18.29 2.85 -6.53
C GLU A 33 -19.30 2.40 -5.47
N ASN A 34 -20.14 3.33 -4.99
CA ASN A 34 -21.27 3.07 -4.11
C ASN A 34 -20.91 2.29 -2.83
N ASN A 35 -19.82 2.69 -2.17
CA ASN A 35 -19.35 2.11 -0.90
C ASN A 35 -19.22 3.19 0.18
N PRO A 36 -20.35 3.67 0.74
CA PRO A 36 -20.36 4.72 1.76
C PRO A 36 -19.53 4.33 2.99
N LYS A 37 -19.55 3.05 3.40
CA LYS A 37 -18.76 2.58 4.56
C LYS A 37 -17.26 2.80 4.40
N LEU A 38 -16.72 2.52 3.21
CA LEU A 38 -15.31 2.76 2.92
C LEU A 38 -15.00 4.25 2.83
N VAL A 39 -15.91 5.03 2.23
CA VAL A 39 -15.80 6.49 2.14
C VAL A 39 -15.77 7.11 3.53
N ASP A 40 -16.76 6.82 4.37
CA ASP A 40 -16.88 7.30 5.75
C ASP A 40 -15.62 6.97 6.55
N PHE A 41 -15.09 5.75 6.41
CA PHE A 41 -13.84 5.37 7.07
C PHE A 41 -12.66 6.26 6.64
N LEU A 42 -12.44 6.42 5.34
CA LEU A 42 -11.32 7.19 4.80
C LEU A 42 -11.46 8.69 5.13
N GLU A 43 -12.67 9.22 5.06
CA GLU A 43 -13.00 10.59 5.46
C GLU A 43 -12.73 10.82 6.95
N ASN A 44 -13.17 9.91 7.83
CA ASN A 44 -12.90 10.02 9.27
C ASN A 44 -11.41 10.00 9.61
N VAL A 45 -10.63 9.14 8.94
CA VAL A 45 -9.16 9.11 9.07
C VAL A 45 -8.55 10.43 8.60
N PHE A 46 -8.98 10.93 7.44
CA PHE A 46 -8.52 12.21 6.90
C PHE A 46 -8.83 13.36 7.86
N ASN A 47 -10.08 13.50 8.31
CA ASN A 47 -10.53 14.58 9.17
C ASN A 47 -9.81 14.59 10.52
N THR A 48 -9.56 13.41 11.11
CA THR A 48 -8.80 13.29 12.37
C THR A 48 -7.35 13.79 12.21
N ILE A 49 -6.69 13.42 11.11
CA ILE A 49 -5.31 13.82 10.83
C ILE A 49 -5.25 15.31 10.46
N ALA A 50 -6.20 15.80 9.67
CA ALA A 50 -6.32 17.19 9.28
C ALA A 50 -6.55 18.10 10.50
N ALA A 51 -7.43 17.71 11.42
CA ALA A 51 -7.68 18.44 12.68
C ALA A 51 -6.42 18.54 13.56
N SER A 52 -5.47 17.62 13.40
CA SER A 52 -4.19 17.62 14.13
C SER A 52 -3.03 18.20 13.31
N SER A 53 -3.31 18.86 12.19
CA SER A 53 -2.34 19.40 11.24
C SER A 53 -2.48 20.92 11.11
N PHE A 54 -1.39 21.58 10.70
CA PHE A 54 -1.44 23.01 10.37
C PHE A 54 -2.40 23.27 9.21
N GLN A 55 -3.25 24.28 9.39
CA GLN A 55 -4.17 24.78 8.40
C GLN A 55 -3.56 26.00 7.72
N LEU A 56 -3.56 26.00 6.38
CA LEU A 56 -3.11 27.13 5.59
C LEU A 56 -4.26 28.13 5.44
N LYS A 57 -4.06 29.35 5.92
CA LYS A 57 -5.00 30.46 5.76
C LYS A 57 -4.83 31.14 4.40
N GLU A 58 -5.85 31.88 3.97
CA GLU A 58 -5.84 32.63 2.70
C GLU A 58 -4.68 33.65 2.61
N ASN A 59 -4.25 34.19 3.76
CA ASN A 59 -3.13 35.13 3.83
C ASN A 59 -1.74 34.45 3.81
N GLY A 60 -1.70 33.11 3.74
CA GLY A 60 -0.46 32.33 3.72
C GLY A 60 0.06 31.90 5.09
N ASP A 61 -0.60 32.32 6.18
CA ASP A 61 -0.20 31.92 7.54
C ASP A 61 -0.62 30.47 7.83
N LEU A 62 0.13 29.84 8.74
CA LEU A 62 -0.19 28.52 9.28
C LEU A 62 -0.79 28.65 10.67
N ASP A 63 -1.89 27.97 10.91
CA ASP A 63 -2.57 27.93 12.21
C ASP A 63 -2.89 26.49 12.63
N LEU A 64 -3.06 26.27 13.93
CA LEU A 64 -3.54 25.01 14.47
C LEU A 64 -4.94 25.22 15.05
N SER A 65 -5.76 24.17 15.05
CA SER A 65 -7.07 24.26 15.68
C SER A 65 -6.94 24.55 17.18
N ASP A 66 -7.90 25.30 17.72
CA ASP A 66 -7.99 25.55 19.16
C ASP A 66 -7.99 24.21 19.92
N ASN A 67 -7.08 24.06 20.88
CA ASN A 67 -6.81 22.85 21.67
C ASN A 67 -5.96 21.75 20.99
N CYS A 68 -5.41 21.97 19.81
CA CYS A 68 -4.41 21.05 19.26
C CYS A 68 -3.09 21.17 20.02
N ILE A 69 -2.50 20.03 20.40
CA ILE A 69 -1.13 20.02 20.92
C ILE A 69 -0.20 20.36 19.76
N HIS A 70 0.64 21.39 19.91
CA HIS A 70 1.55 21.79 18.85
C HIS A 70 2.55 20.66 18.53
N PRO A 71 2.68 20.20 17.28
CA PRO A 71 3.46 19.00 16.93
C PRO A 71 4.98 19.19 17.09
N PHE A 72 5.47 20.43 17.03
CA PHE A 72 6.91 20.77 17.21
C PHE A 72 7.24 21.38 18.58
N GLU A 73 6.54 22.44 18.98
CA GLU A 73 6.77 23.17 20.25
C GLU A 73 6.10 22.52 21.47
N GLY A 74 5.05 21.72 21.25
CA GLY A 74 4.32 21.04 22.31
C GLY A 74 4.98 19.73 22.75
N ASN A 75 4.34 19.03 23.68
CA ASN A 75 4.81 17.71 24.09
C ASN A 75 4.53 16.68 22.98
N LYS A 76 5.60 16.26 22.29
CA LYS A 76 5.55 15.28 21.20
C LYS A 76 4.87 13.97 21.58
N ALA A 77 5.13 13.43 22.77
CA ALA A 77 4.53 12.17 23.20
C ALA A 77 3.02 12.31 23.40
N ALA A 78 2.59 13.42 24.00
CA ALA A 78 1.17 13.72 24.18
C ALA A 78 0.45 13.97 22.83
N PHE A 79 1.08 14.67 21.89
CA PHE A 79 0.57 14.84 20.53
C PHE A 79 0.39 13.48 19.83
N CYS A 80 1.44 12.66 19.82
CA CYS A 80 1.40 11.33 19.20
C CYS A 80 0.32 10.43 19.82
N GLU A 81 0.18 10.45 21.15
CA GLU A 81 -0.82 9.64 21.86
C GLU A 81 -2.25 10.12 21.58
N HIS A 82 -2.46 11.44 21.53
CA HIS A 82 -3.76 12.04 21.20
C HIS A 82 -4.23 11.64 19.81
N VAL A 83 -3.38 11.79 18.78
CA VAL A 83 -3.75 11.41 17.41
C VAL A 83 -3.89 9.90 17.26
N SER A 84 -2.97 9.12 17.86
CA SER A 84 -3.03 7.66 17.89
C SER A 84 -4.36 7.16 18.46
N THR A 85 -4.82 7.73 19.56
CA THR A 85 -6.07 7.30 20.22
C THR A 85 -7.28 7.51 19.31
N GLN A 86 -7.37 8.66 18.64
CA GLN A 86 -8.47 8.96 17.73
C GLN A 86 -8.48 8.05 16.51
N VAL A 87 -7.32 7.86 15.86
CA VAL A 87 -7.23 6.99 14.68
C VAL A 87 -7.51 5.53 15.05
N ARG A 88 -7.04 5.05 16.21
CA ARG A 88 -7.37 3.70 16.69
C ARG A 88 -8.85 3.52 16.99
N SER A 89 -9.52 4.55 17.50
CA SER A 89 -10.97 4.51 17.70
C SER A 89 -11.68 4.25 16.37
N ILE A 90 -11.28 4.94 15.29
CA ILE A 90 -11.85 4.73 13.96
C ILE A 90 -11.59 3.30 13.45
N LEU A 91 -10.37 2.80 13.60
CA LEU A 91 -10.03 1.41 13.24
C LEU A 91 -10.85 0.38 14.05
N SER A 92 -11.10 0.64 15.33
CA SER A 92 -11.89 -0.26 16.18
C SER A 92 -13.36 -0.35 15.73
N THR A 93 -13.96 0.75 15.25
CA THR A 93 -15.32 0.77 14.72
C THR A 93 -15.46 -0.19 13.53
N LEU A 94 -14.51 -0.20 12.60
CA LEU A 94 -14.48 -1.14 11.48
C LEU A 94 -14.49 -2.61 11.93
N HIS A 95 -13.69 -2.95 12.96
CA HIS A 95 -13.58 -4.32 13.46
C HIS A 95 -14.84 -4.78 14.21
N THR A 96 -15.48 -3.87 14.95
CA THR A 96 -16.68 -4.18 15.74
C THR A 96 -17.88 -4.44 14.83
N GLU A 97 -18.09 -3.62 13.81
CA GLU A 97 -19.14 -3.81 12.81
C GLU A 97 -18.96 -5.10 11.99
N SER A 98 -17.71 -5.51 11.75
CA SER A 98 -17.40 -6.77 11.07
C SER A 98 -17.77 -7.99 11.93
N SER A 99 -17.66 -7.88 13.25
CA SER A 99 -17.89 -8.98 14.21
C SER A 99 -19.38 -9.20 14.49
N ASP A 100 -20.18 -8.14 14.57
CA ASP A 100 -21.64 -8.25 14.77
C ASP A 100 -22.37 -8.87 13.56
N SER A 101 -21.75 -8.83 12.37
CA SER A 101 -22.28 -9.49 11.16
C SER A 101 -22.14 -11.02 11.16
N MET A 102 -21.34 -11.60 12.08
CA MET A 102 -21.13 -13.05 12.17
C MET A 102 -22.18 -13.79 13.03
N ILE A 103 -23.04 -13.09 13.79
CA ILE A 103 -23.95 -13.73 14.76
C ILE A 103 -25.37 -13.93 14.22
N SER A 104 -25.72 -13.38 13.05
CA SER A 104 -27.03 -13.62 12.43
C SER A 104 -26.91 -14.52 11.19
N PRO A 105 -27.61 -15.68 11.12
CA PRO A 105 -27.76 -16.43 9.88
C PRO A 105 -28.69 -15.64 8.95
N SER A 106 -28.18 -14.58 8.32
CA SER A 106 -28.93 -13.76 7.39
C SER A 106 -28.92 -14.41 6.00
N SER A 107 -30.08 -14.42 5.37
CA SER A 107 -30.39 -14.94 4.03
C SER A 107 -29.78 -14.14 2.87
N THR A 108 -28.83 -13.24 3.14
CA THR A 108 -28.06 -12.53 2.12
C THR A 108 -26.96 -13.42 1.57
N PRO A 109 -26.80 -13.53 0.23
CA PRO A 109 -25.68 -14.25 -0.36
C PRO A 109 -24.36 -13.70 0.21
N ALA A 110 -23.44 -14.58 0.60
CA ALA A 110 -22.10 -14.16 0.98
C ALA A 110 -21.49 -13.36 -0.18
N SER A 111 -21.10 -12.11 0.06
CA SER A 111 -20.43 -11.27 -0.93
C SER A 111 -19.21 -11.99 -1.50
N ASP A 112 -19.10 -12.04 -2.83
CA ASP A 112 -18.00 -12.65 -3.58
C ASP A 112 -16.75 -11.74 -3.66
N THR A 113 -16.85 -10.51 -3.15
CA THR A 113 -15.75 -9.57 -2.99
C THR A 113 -15.79 -8.91 -1.61
N ARG A 114 -14.64 -8.79 -0.96
CA ARG A 114 -14.44 -8.10 0.32
C ARG A 114 -13.29 -7.11 0.22
N ILE A 115 -13.42 -5.97 0.88
CA ILE A 115 -12.40 -4.92 0.94
C ILE A 115 -12.02 -4.72 2.40
N TYR A 116 -10.73 -4.77 2.68
CA TYR A 116 -10.14 -4.55 3.99
C TYR A 116 -9.25 -3.32 3.93
N PRO A 117 -9.72 -2.15 4.39
CA PRO A 117 -8.86 -0.98 4.54
C PRO A 117 -7.94 -1.13 5.75
N PHE A 118 -6.71 -0.63 5.66
CA PHE A 118 -5.76 -0.63 6.76
C PHE A 118 -4.74 0.50 6.60
N LEU A 119 -4.06 0.84 7.70
CA LEU A 119 -3.17 1.99 7.78
C LEU A 119 -1.77 1.59 8.25
N GLN A 120 -0.78 2.40 7.90
CA GLN A 120 0.55 2.37 8.49
C GLN A 120 0.92 3.79 8.87
N PHE A 121 1.10 4.02 10.17
CA PHE A 121 1.53 5.31 10.69
C PHE A 121 2.40 5.15 11.95
N PRO A 122 3.70 4.87 11.78
CA PRO A 122 4.61 4.51 12.88
C PRO A 122 4.76 5.57 13.98
N PRO A 123 4.81 6.89 13.67
CA PRO A 123 4.80 7.93 14.71
C PRO A 123 3.62 7.83 15.69
N PHE A 124 2.49 7.24 15.26
CA PHE A 124 1.30 7.01 16.08
C PHE A 124 1.10 5.52 16.43
N LYS A 125 2.17 4.72 16.31
CA LYS A 125 2.23 3.29 16.65
C LYS A 125 1.25 2.41 15.84
N ILE A 126 0.73 2.90 14.71
CA ILE A 126 -0.19 2.14 13.84
C ILE A 126 0.65 1.37 12.83
N ASN A 127 0.53 0.04 12.81
CA ASN A 127 1.44 -0.84 12.08
C ASN A 127 0.71 -1.93 11.26
N ASP A 128 -0.55 -1.71 10.89
CA ASP A 128 -1.40 -2.74 10.29
C ASP A 128 -0.80 -3.31 9.00
N GLU A 129 -0.23 -2.45 8.13
CA GLU A 129 0.46 -2.90 6.91
C GLU A 129 1.62 -3.85 7.24
N VAL A 130 2.48 -3.47 8.19
CA VAL A 130 3.61 -4.31 8.60
C VAL A 130 3.13 -5.66 9.14
N GLU A 131 2.11 -5.67 9.98
CA GLU A 131 1.57 -6.91 10.54
C GLU A 131 0.98 -7.84 9.46
N ILE A 132 0.24 -7.29 8.50
CA ILE A 132 -0.35 -8.05 7.39
C ILE A 132 0.75 -8.57 6.46
N LEU A 133 1.70 -7.72 6.06
CA LEU A 133 2.78 -8.10 5.15
C LEU A 133 3.72 -9.11 5.77
N MET A 134 4.05 -9.01 7.07
CA MET A 134 4.87 -10.02 7.74
C MET A 134 4.18 -11.39 7.79
N LYS A 135 2.85 -11.43 7.96
CA LYS A 135 2.08 -12.68 7.89
C LYS A 135 2.12 -13.28 6.49
N LEU A 136 1.89 -12.47 5.44
CA LEU A 136 1.98 -12.90 4.05
C LEU A 136 3.38 -13.42 3.71
N PHE A 137 4.41 -12.62 3.97
CA PHE A 137 5.80 -12.92 3.63
C PHE A 137 6.42 -14.04 4.47
N SER A 138 5.82 -14.39 5.60
CA SER A 138 6.21 -15.56 6.39
C SER A 138 5.39 -16.81 6.06
N HIS A 139 4.42 -16.73 5.13
CA HIS A 139 3.52 -17.83 4.82
C HIS A 139 4.24 -18.96 4.06
N SER A 140 4.05 -20.20 4.50
CA SER A 140 4.77 -21.37 3.98
C SER A 140 3.95 -22.29 3.09
N ASP A 141 2.67 -21.98 2.84
CA ASP A 141 1.88 -22.76 1.91
C ASP A 141 2.26 -22.40 0.47
N ASN A 142 2.46 -23.44 -0.34
CA ASN A 142 2.86 -23.33 -1.74
C ASN A 142 1.67 -23.22 -2.71
N ASP A 143 0.45 -23.09 -2.18
CA ASP A 143 -0.79 -23.04 -2.94
C ASP A 143 -1.10 -21.64 -3.51
N ILE A 144 -0.28 -20.64 -3.18
CA ILE A 144 -0.45 -19.25 -3.65
C ILE A 144 0.64 -18.82 -4.62
N ASP A 145 0.32 -17.96 -5.58
CA ASP A 145 1.27 -17.18 -6.39
C ASP A 145 1.22 -15.72 -5.97
N VAL A 146 2.38 -15.15 -5.59
CA VAL A 146 2.46 -13.78 -5.12
C VAL A 146 3.25 -12.94 -6.12
N THR A 147 2.72 -11.76 -6.45
CA THR A 147 3.42 -10.74 -7.20
C THR A 147 3.44 -9.43 -6.44
N VAL A 148 4.61 -8.82 -6.27
CA VAL A 148 4.80 -7.53 -5.58
C VAL A 148 5.34 -6.52 -6.59
N ALA A 149 4.59 -5.45 -6.83
CA ALA A 149 5.05 -4.30 -7.60
C ALA A 149 5.53 -3.19 -6.66
N THR A 150 6.69 -2.60 -6.98
CA THR A 150 7.18 -1.39 -6.33
C THR A 150 7.96 -0.55 -7.33
N GLY A 151 7.79 0.78 -7.31
CA GLY A 151 8.57 1.68 -8.18
C GLY A 151 10.07 1.66 -7.89
N TYR A 152 10.44 1.27 -6.66
CA TYR A 152 11.81 1.25 -6.19
C TYR A 152 12.08 -0.07 -5.46
N PHE A 153 12.94 -0.93 -6.01
CA PHE A 153 13.32 -2.18 -5.35
C PHE A 153 14.19 -1.89 -4.12
N ASN A 154 13.54 -1.65 -2.98
CA ASN A 154 14.17 -1.34 -1.70
C ASN A 154 13.25 -1.74 -0.54
N LEU A 155 12.91 -3.03 -0.50
CA LEU A 155 12.01 -3.57 0.53
C LEU A 155 12.62 -3.41 1.93
N TYR A 156 11.76 -3.32 2.92
CA TYR A 156 12.16 -3.38 4.32
C TYR A 156 12.86 -4.71 4.63
N ASP A 157 13.95 -4.65 5.40
CA ASP A 157 14.84 -5.81 5.63
C ASP A 157 14.09 -7.00 6.25
N ASP A 158 13.16 -6.76 7.20
CA ASP A 158 12.39 -7.86 7.80
C ASP A 158 11.43 -8.53 6.80
N TYR A 159 10.92 -7.78 5.80
CA TYR A 159 10.14 -8.37 4.72
C TYR A 159 11.02 -9.28 3.87
N LEU A 160 12.20 -8.79 3.49
CA LEU A 160 13.15 -9.56 2.70
C LEU A 160 13.60 -10.83 3.45
N ASP A 161 13.87 -10.70 4.75
CA ASP A 161 14.23 -11.82 5.63
C ASP A 161 13.09 -12.83 5.76
N ALA A 162 11.85 -12.38 5.95
CA ALA A 162 10.68 -13.27 5.98
C ALA A 162 10.54 -14.05 4.68
N ILE A 163 10.65 -13.37 3.54
CA ILE A 163 10.60 -13.99 2.21
C ILE A 163 11.72 -15.03 2.04
N LEU A 164 12.97 -14.65 2.31
CA LEU A 164 14.13 -15.51 2.06
C LEU A 164 14.23 -16.69 3.03
N LYS A 165 13.77 -16.53 4.28
CA LYS A 165 13.95 -17.55 5.33
C LYS A 165 12.71 -18.41 5.55
N LYS A 166 11.50 -17.87 5.36
CA LYS A 166 10.24 -18.51 5.78
C LYS A 166 9.30 -18.84 4.63
N SER A 167 9.16 -17.94 3.64
CA SER A 167 8.18 -18.14 2.56
C SER A 167 8.43 -19.42 1.75
N ASN A 168 7.37 -20.03 1.24
CA ASN A 168 7.49 -21.23 0.39
C ASN A 168 6.46 -21.24 -0.75
N TYR A 169 6.41 -20.15 -1.50
CA TYR A 169 5.57 -19.99 -2.68
C TYR A 169 6.33 -19.26 -3.80
N PRO A 170 5.90 -19.39 -5.07
CA PRO A 170 6.43 -18.58 -6.15
C PRO A 170 6.18 -17.08 -5.91
N LEU A 171 7.24 -16.28 -5.99
CA LEU A 171 7.18 -14.84 -5.77
C LEU A 171 7.78 -14.10 -6.97
N THR A 172 7.01 -13.19 -7.55
CA THR A 172 7.48 -12.30 -8.62
C THR A 172 7.54 -10.87 -8.14
N PHE A 173 8.69 -10.23 -8.27
CA PHE A 173 8.81 -8.79 -8.10
C PHE A 173 8.71 -8.09 -9.45
N LEU A 174 7.98 -6.99 -9.50
CA LEU A 174 7.93 -6.07 -10.62
C LEU A 174 8.45 -4.70 -10.16
N THR A 175 9.53 -4.23 -10.79
CA THR A 175 10.17 -2.94 -10.47
C THR A 175 10.41 -2.12 -11.72
N ALA A 176 10.76 -0.84 -11.57
CA ALA A 176 11.24 -0.03 -12.69
C ALA A 176 12.58 -0.57 -13.21
N ALA A 177 12.72 -0.71 -14.53
CA ALA A 177 14.03 -0.75 -15.17
C ALA A 177 14.79 0.57 -14.89
N PRO A 178 16.13 0.58 -15.00
CA PRO A 178 16.91 1.79 -14.73
C PRO A 178 16.47 3.02 -15.54
N ASP A 179 16.10 2.84 -16.81
CA ASP A 179 15.62 3.87 -17.73
C ASP A 179 14.17 4.29 -17.52
N ALA A 180 13.38 3.47 -16.84
CA ALA A 180 12.02 3.76 -16.41
C ALA A 180 11.95 4.31 -14.96
N ASN A 181 13.09 4.56 -14.32
CA ASN A 181 13.15 5.12 -12.98
C ASN A 181 13.01 6.65 -13.02
N GLY A 182 12.27 7.25 -12.08
CA GLY A 182 12.09 8.71 -12.02
C GLY A 182 13.38 9.52 -11.78
N PHE A 183 14.46 8.89 -11.34
CA PHE A 183 15.79 9.51 -11.19
C PHE A 183 16.73 9.27 -12.38
N TYR A 184 16.26 8.57 -13.42
CA TYR A 184 17.07 8.34 -14.61
C TYR A 184 17.51 9.66 -15.25
N ASN A 185 18.81 9.78 -15.57
CA ASN A 185 19.44 11.01 -16.03
C ASN A 185 19.28 12.23 -15.08
N GLY A 186 18.98 11.99 -13.80
CA GLY A 186 18.98 13.02 -12.77
C GLY A 186 20.36 13.68 -12.64
N GLN A 187 20.39 14.98 -12.34
CA GLN A 187 21.65 15.72 -12.22
C GLN A 187 22.44 15.31 -10.97
N GLY A 188 23.77 15.28 -11.11
CA GLY A 188 24.69 14.96 -10.01
C GLY A 188 24.50 13.55 -9.49
N LEU A 189 24.58 13.39 -8.16
CA LEU A 189 24.52 12.08 -7.51
C LEU A 189 23.16 11.38 -7.66
N SER A 190 22.09 12.13 -7.90
CA SER A 190 20.73 11.57 -8.05
C SER A 190 20.61 10.61 -9.24
N GLY A 191 21.37 10.84 -10.31
CA GLY A 191 21.40 9.96 -11.49
C GLY A 191 21.90 8.54 -11.22
N TYR A 192 22.57 8.30 -10.08
CA TYR A 192 23.03 6.97 -9.66
C TYR A 192 22.01 6.19 -8.83
N VAL A 193 20.91 6.83 -8.40
CA VAL A 193 19.85 6.18 -7.62
C VAL A 193 19.29 4.93 -8.32
N PRO A 194 19.02 4.91 -9.64
CA PRO A 194 18.59 3.69 -10.33
C PRO A 194 19.59 2.53 -10.18
N SER A 195 20.90 2.81 -10.27
CA SER A 195 21.94 1.79 -10.09
C SER A 195 21.98 1.21 -8.67
N LEU A 196 21.63 2.00 -7.64
CA LEU A 196 21.50 1.48 -6.28
C LEU A 196 20.37 0.46 -6.18
N TYR A 197 19.22 0.72 -6.80
CA TYR A 197 18.10 -0.24 -6.82
C TYR A 197 18.42 -1.50 -7.62
N VAL A 198 19.21 -1.41 -8.70
CA VAL A 198 19.75 -2.59 -9.39
C VAL A 198 20.62 -3.42 -8.45
N ASN A 199 21.46 -2.79 -7.62
CA ASN A 199 22.28 -3.51 -6.67
C ASN A 199 21.43 -4.22 -5.59
N THR A 200 20.40 -3.55 -5.07
CA THR A 200 19.49 -4.14 -4.08
C THR A 200 18.68 -5.30 -4.68
N SER A 201 18.19 -5.18 -5.92
CA SER A 201 17.47 -6.27 -6.59
C SER A 201 18.40 -7.45 -6.90
N LYS A 202 19.63 -7.18 -7.32
CA LYS A 202 20.67 -8.20 -7.52
C LYS A 202 20.96 -8.94 -6.21
N PHE A 203 21.14 -8.23 -5.11
CA PHE A 203 21.37 -8.84 -3.80
C PHE A 203 20.22 -9.79 -3.42
N CYS A 204 18.97 -9.33 -3.55
CA CYS A 204 17.80 -10.18 -3.31
C CYS A 204 17.82 -11.44 -4.17
N PHE A 205 18.10 -11.31 -5.47
CA PHE A 205 18.16 -12.44 -6.40
C PHE A 205 19.26 -13.44 -6.06
N ASP A 206 20.45 -12.95 -5.70
CA ASP A 206 21.57 -13.82 -5.29
C ASP A 206 21.24 -14.56 -3.99
N GLN A 207 20.65 -13.88 -3.00
CA GLN A 207 20.19 -14.52 -1.76
C GLN A 207 19.08 -15.55 -2.02
N ALA A 208 18.14 -15.24 -2.92
CA ALA A 208 17.10 -16.17 -3.32
C ALA A 208 17.68 -17.48 -3.88
N LYS A 209 18.75 -17.40 -4.69
CA LYS A 209 19.45 -18.59 -5.19
C LYS A 209 20.10 -19.41 -4.08
N ILE A 210 20.78 -18.75 -3.15
CA ILE A 210 21.42 -19.42 -1.99
C ILE A 210 20.37 -20.16 -1.16
N HIS A 211 19.23 -19.51 -0.91
CA HIS A 211 18.11 -20.06 -0.15
C HIS A 211 17.14 -20.92 -0.99
N GLN A 212 17.47 -21.21 -2.26
CA GLN A 212 16.66 -22.00 -3.19
C GLN A 212 15.19 -21.55 -3.31
N LYS A 213 14.96 -20.23 -3.24
CA LYS A 213 13.62 -19.64 -3.37
C LYS A 213 13.22 -19.46 -4.82
N GLN A 214 11.93 -19.66 -5.10
CA GLN A 214 11.32 -19.44 -6.42
C GLN A 214 11.00 -17.96 -6.63
N ILE A 215 12.04 -17.12 -6.71
CA ILE A 215 11.90 -15.68 -6.90
C ILE A 215 12.22 -15.27 -8.34
N LYS A 216 11.34 -14.48 -8.94
CA LYS A 216 11.55 -13.80 -10.22
C LYS A 216 11.58 -12.29 -9.99
N ILE A 217 12.44 -11.58 -10.71
CA ILE A 217 12.45 -10.12 -10.74
C ILE A 217 12.25 -9.69 -12.19
N LEU A 218 11.20 -8.91 -12.43
CA LEU A 218 10.84 -8.33 -13.71
C LEU A 218 11.04 -6.82 -13.64
N GLU A 219 11.55 -6.26 -14.73
CA GLU A 219 11.76 -4.83 -14.88
C GLU A 219 10.77 -4.28 -15.91
N TYR A 220 9.97 -3.30 -15.52
CA TYR A 220 9.16 -2.51 -16.44
C TYR A 220 10.07 -1.59 -17.22
N SER A 221 10.01 -1.67 -18.55
CA SER A 221 10.59 -0.68 -19.45
C SER A 221 9.61 -0.38 -20.57
N ARG A 222 9.38 0.92 -20.78
CA ARG A 222 8.61 1.44 -21.92
C ARG A 222 9.24 2.79 -22.30
N PRO A 223 9.61 3.00 -23.58
CA PRO A 223 10.25 4.24 -24.00
C PRO A 223 9.44 5.49 -23.59
N ASN A 224 10.12 6.45 -22.96
CA ASN A 224 9.56 7.72 -22.45
C ASN A 224 8.54 7.59 -21.31
N TRP A 225 8.41 6.41 -20.70
CA TRP A 225 7.56 6.19 -19.54
C TRP A 225 8.40 5.87 -18.30
N THR A 226 7.95 6.36 -17.15
CA THR A 226 8.49 5.96 -15.84
C THR A 226 7.53 5.01 -15.13
N PHE A 227 8.06 4.14 -14.27
CA PHE A 227 7.26 3.19 -13.50
C PHE A 227 7.20 3.58 -12.01
N HIS A 228 5.99 3.65 -11.50
CA HIS A 228 5.71 3.93 -10.10
C HIS A 228 4.52 3.11 -9.57
N GLY A 229 4.16 2.03 -10.27
CA GLY A 229 3.11 1.11 -9.84
C GLY A 229 3.50 0.39 -8.56
N LYS A 230 2.54 0.31 -7.63
CA LYS A 230 2.74 -0.34 -6.32
C LYS A 230 1.61 -1.29 -6.00
N GLY A 231 1.91 -2.30 -5.20
CA GLY A 231 0.92 -3.18 -4.63
C GLY A 231 1.25 -4.65 -4.79
N ILE A 232 0.32 -5.49 -4.35
CA ILE A 232 0.53 -6.92 -4.28
C ILE A 232 -0.65 -7.62 -4.97
N TRP A 233 -0.39 -8.74 -5.62
CA TRP A 233 -1.39 -9.68 -6.08
C TRP A 233 -1.10 -11.03 -5.46
N ILE A 234 -2.14 -11.70 -4.99
CA ILE A 234 -2.08 -13.04 -4.41
C ILE A 234 -3.13 -13.86 -5.16
N ASP A 235 -2.71 -14.94 -5.80
CA ASP A 235 -3.61 -15.86 -6.50
C ASP A 235 -3.60 -17.20 -5.79
N ASP A 236 -4.75 -17.60 -5.25
CA ASP A 236 -4.98 -18.87 -4.60
C ASP A 236 -5.94 -19.67 -5.48
N GLU A 237 -5.37 -20.34 -6.48
CA GLU A 237 -6.15 -21.09 -7.46
C GLU A 237 -6.88 -22.28 -6.83
N LYS A 238 -6.30 -22.85 -5.77
CA LYS A 238 -6.87 -24.00 -5.06
C LYS A 238 -8.21 -23.64 -4.41
N ASN A 239 -8.30 -22.46 -3.79
CA ASN A 239 -9.52 -21.98 -3.15
C ASN A 239 -10.38 -21.08 -4.07
N GLY A 240 -9.94 -20.83 -5.30
CA GLY A 240 -10.66 -19.97 -6.24
C GLY A 240 -10.70 -18.51 -5.79
N LEU A 241 -9.63 -18.03 -5.15
CA LEU A 241 -9.54 -16.68 -4.60
C LEU A 241 -8.42 -15.89 -5.28
N THR A 242 -8.65 -14.60 -5.47
CA THR A 242 -7.61 -13.64 -5.84
C THR A 242 -7.69 -12.45 -4.90
N ALA A 243 -6.55 -12.02 -4.37
CA ALA A 243 -6.44 -10.80 -3.60
C ALA A 243 -5.50 -9.80 -4.26
N THR A 244 -5.74 -8.51 -4.03
CA THR A 244 -4.79 -7.46 -4.38
C THR A 244 -4.72 -6.38 -3.30
N MET A 245 -3.50 -5.94 -2.99
CA MET A 245 -3.24 -4.78 -2.15
C MET A 245 -2.93 -3.58 -3.04
N ILE A 246 -3.57 -2.45 -2.78
CA ILE A 246 -3.42 -1.19 -3.51
C ILE A 246 -3.37 -0.05 -2.49
N GLY A 247 -2.45 0.89 -2.67
CA GLY A 247 -2.29 2.04 -1.79
C GLY A 247 -1.01 2.81 -2.07
N SER A 248 -0.57 3.59 -1.09
CA SER A 248 0.54 4.54 -1.28
C SER A 248 1.94 3.98 -0.98
N SER A 249 2.03 2.86 -0.23
CA SER A 249 3.30 2.29 0.27
C SER A 249 4.23 1.78 -0.84
N ASN A 250 5.52 2.06 -0.68
CA ASN A 250 6.60 1.49 -1.49
C ASN A 250 7.20 0.22 -0.88
N PHE A 251 6.72 -0.20 0.29
CA PHE A 251 7.20 -1.35 1.07
C PHE A 251 8.65 -1.24 1.56
N GLY A 252 9.23 -0.04 1.51
CA GLY A 252 10.58 0.24 2.00
C GLY A 252 10.60 0.83 3.42
N TYR A 253 11.81 1.04 3.94
CA TYR A 253 12.01 1.54 5.30
C TYR A 253 11.20 2.80 5.65
N ARG A 254 11.06 3.74 4.70
CA ARG A 254 10.27 4.96 4.93
C ARG A 254 8.78 4.67 5.15
N SER A 255 8.16 3.83 4.33
CA SER A 255 6.77 3.42 4.51
C SER A 255 6.57 2.72 5.85
N VAL A 256 7.54 1.90 6.27
CA VAL A 256 7.49 1.17 7.55
C VAL A 256 7.76 2.04 8.77
N SER A 257 8.55 3.11 8.67
CA SER A 257 9.09 3.82 9.85
C SER A 257 8.75 5.31 9.93
N ARG A 258 8.30 5.94 8.84
CA ARG A 258 8.23 7.41 8.72
C ARG A 258 6.93 7.93 8.13
N ASP A 259 6.46 7.30 7.07
CA ASP A 259 5.40 7.85 6.24
C ASP A 259 4.00 7.45 6.78
N LEU A 260 2.99 8.21 6.40
CA LEU A 260 1.58 7.90 6.61
C LEU A 260 1.01 7.25 5.34
N GLU A 261 0.74 5.96 5.45
CA GLU A 261 0.30 5.15 4.34
C GLU A 261 -1.13 4.64 4.57
N ALA A 262 -1.92 4.61 3.49
CA ALA A 262 -3.27 4.07 3.49
C ALA A 262 -3.46 3.12 2.30
N GLN A 263 -4.08 1.98 2.58
CA GLN A 263 -4.15 0.83 1.69
C GLN A 263 -5.52 0.17 1.79
N ILE A 264 -5.86 -0.57 0.75
CA ILE A 264 -6.90 -1.57 0.77
C ILE A 264 -6.35 -2.91 0.35
N MET A 265 -6.87 -3.99 0.94
CA MET A 265 -6.77 -5.34 0.42
C MET A 265 -8.14 -5.76 -0.10
N LEU A 266 -8.25 -5.97 -1.40
CA LEU A 266 -9.44 -6.53 -2.03
C LEU A 266 -9.25 -8.03 -2.16
N VAL A 267 -10.21 -8.84 -1.71
CA VAL A 267 -10.22 -10.30 -1.83
C VAL A 267 -11.49 -10.70 -2.56
N THR A 268 -11.39 -11.56 -3.59
CA THR A 268 -12.56 -11.94 -4.38
C THR A 268 -12.53 -13.36 -4.92
N SER A 269 -13.70 -14.00 -4.95
CA SER A 269 -14.02 -15.22 -5.70
C SER A 269 -14.79 -14.92 -7.00
N ASN A 270 -15.06 -13.65 -7.32
CA ASN A 270 -15.77 -13.26 -8.54
C ASN A 270 -14.88 -13.50 -9.78
N GLU A 271 -15.21 -14.50 -10.60
CA GLU A 271 -14.38 -14.91 -11.75
C GLU A 271 -14.06 -13.79 -12.75
N LYS A 272 -15.00 -12.86 -12.98
CA LYS A 272 -14.78 -11.72 -13.88
C LYS A 272 -13.74 -10.77 -13.28
N LEU A 273 -13.87 -10.44 -12.00
CA LEU A 273 -12.92 -9.57 -11.31
C LEU A 273 -11.55 -10.25 -11.15
N ARG A 274 -11.51 -11.55 -10.81
CA ARG A 274 -10.28 -12.36 -10.76
C ARG A 274 -9.53 -12.29 -12.09
N SER A 275 -10.23 -12.55 -13.20
CA SER A 275 -9.66 -12.47 -14.55
C SER A 275 -9.09 -11.08 -14.85
N ARG A 276 -9.84 -10.02 -14.52
CA ARG A 276 -9.40 -8.64 -14.74
C ARG A 276 -8.16 -8.27 -13.91
N LEU A 277 -8.09 -8.70 -12.66
CA LEU A 277 -6.92 -8.48 -11.79
C LEU A 277 -5.68 -9.20 -12.33
N LYS A 278 -5.83 -10.42 -12.87
CA LYS A 278 -4.76 -11.17 -13.53
C LYS A 278 -4.29 -10.49 -14.83
N GLU A 279 -5.19 -9.87 -15.59
CA GLU A 279 -4.81 -9.06 -16.76
C GLU A 279 -3.97 -7.85 -16.38
N VAL A 280 -4.40 -7.08 -15.37
CA VAL A 280 -3.67 -5.90 -14.87
C VAL A 280 -2.28 -6.29 -14.39
N LYS A 281 -2.12 -7.44 -13.72
CA LYS A 281 -0.82 -7.99 -13.31
C LYS A 281 0.13 -8.22 -14.49
N ARG A 282 -0.39 -8.68 -15.64
CA ARG A 282 0.40 -9.05 -16.83
C ARG A 282 0.72 -7.88 -17.75
N LYS A 283 -0.06 -6.81 -17.69
CA LYS A 283 0.11 -5.58 -18.48
C LYS A 283 0.23 -4.39 -17.54
N PRO A 284 1.30 -4.36 -16.71
CA PRO A 284 1.47 -3.34 -15.70
C PRO A 284 1.70 -1.95 -16.28
#